data_AF-A0AAE3I6D4-F1
#
_entry.id   AF-A0AAE3I6D4-F1
#
_cell.length_a   1.000
_cell.length_b   1.000
_cell.length_c   1.000
_cell.angle_alpha   90.00
_cell.angle_beta   90.00
_cell.angle_gamma   90.00
#
_symmetry.space_group_name_H-M   'P 1'
#
loop_
_entity.id
_entity.type
_entity.pdbx_description
1 polymer ?
#
loop_
_entity_poly.entity_id
_entity_poly.type
_entity_poly.pdbx_seq_one_letter_code
_entity_poly.pdbx_strand_id
1 'polypeptide(L)'
;MINTTLMKTVALAALLSMASACQAADVMVGKHLSTQELAQYASAPTVQIESQSFKVLSSSTRTKAAGASSSAVTQVANERGVVGESRNEVVVSQVPVDSVRQAVSSLPATPVSAEYYGHLNISTLRFASFQDAVNARTQLKKTLPQARVDVPIQYAKPVAR
;
A
#
# COMPACT_ATOMS: atom_id res chain seq x y z
N MET A 1 49.62 -5.31 -55.83
CA MET A 1 49.92 -4.52 -54.62
C MET A 1 48.84 -3.45 -54.48
N ILE A 2 48.08 -3.50 -53.37
CA ILE A 2 47.32 -2.40 -52.69
C ILE A 2 46.12 -1.82 -53.49
N ASN A 3 44.86 -1.74 -53.01
CA ASN A 3 44.27 -1.98 -51.70
C ASN A 3 42.77 -2.27 -51.85
N THR A 4 42.25 -3.17 -51.02
CA THR A 4 40.84 -3.56 -50.94
C THR A 4 40.12 -2.75 -49.84
N THR A 5 38.90 -2.32 -50.18
CA THR A 5 37.71 -1.94 -49.40
C THR A 5 37.76 -2.04 -47.86
N LEU A 6 37.30 -0.99 -47.16
CA LEU A 6 36.74 -1.14 -45.81
C LEU A 6 35.59 -0.15 -45.54
N MET A 7 34.36 -0.61 -45.77
CA MET A 7 33.12 0.01 -45.29
C MET A 7 33.01 -0.22 -43.78
N LYS A 8 32.84 0.85 -43.00
CA LYS A 8 32.62 0.78 -41.54
C LYS A 8 31.14 0.49 -41.24
N THR A 9 30.85 -0.74 -40.81
CA THR A 9 29.60 -1.15 -40.19
C THR A 9 29.57 -0.69 -38.72
N VAL A 10 28.60 0.16 -38.37
CA VAL A 10 28.31 0.53 -36.98
C VAL A 10 27.39 -0.53 -36.40
N ALA A 11 27.90 -1.30 -35.43
CA ALA A 11 27.17 -2.35 -34.75
C ALA A 11 26.26 -1.78 -33.65
N LEU A 12 25.00 -2.19 -33.73
CA LEU A 12 23.88 -1.91 -32.84
C LEU A 12 24.05 -2.68 -31.51
N ALA A 13 24.19 -1.98 -30.38
CA ALA A 13 24.21 -2.60 -29.05
C ALA A 13 22.85 -2.38 -28.36
N ALA A 14 21.99 -3.39 -28.44
CA ALA A 14 20.74 -3.46 -27.68
C ALA A 14 21.04 -3.88 -26.23
N LEU A 15 20.99 -2.94 -25.29
CA LEU A 15 20.99 -3.22 -23.86
C LEU A 15 19.60 -3.69 -23.43
N LEU A 16 19.42 -5.02 -23.40
CA LEU A 16 18.29 -5.68 -22.76
C LEU A 16 18.31 -5.38 -21.26
N SER A 17 17.49 -4.43 -20.83
CA SER A 17 17.17 -4.22 -19.42
C SER A 17 16.20 -5.31 -18.98
N MET A 18 16.71 -6.41 -18.44
CA MET A 18 15.91 -7.38 -17.70
C MET A 18 15.52 -6.75 -16.35
N ALA A 19 14.41 -6.04 -16.33
CA ALA A 19 13.72 -5.69 -15.11
C ALA A 19 13.09 -6.99 -14.55
N SER A 20 13.81 -7.68 -13.66
CA SER A 20 13.25 -8.74 -12.85
C SER A 20 12.23 -8.13 -11.88
N ALA A 21 10.97 -8.04 -12.32
CA ALA A 21 9.86 -7.89 -11.39
C ALA A 21 9.78 -9.19 -10.57
N CYS A 22 10.45 -9.24 -9.42
CA CYS A 22 10.16 -10.23 -8.40
C CYS A 22 8.72 -9.99 -7.93
N GLN A 23 7.78 -10.70 -8.55
CA GLN A 23 6.44 -10.88 -8.03
C GLN A 23 6.59 -11.74 -6.77
N ALA A 24 6.81 -11.11 -5.61
CA ALA A 24 6.74 -11.80 -4.34
C ALA A 24 5.36 -12.45 -4.24
N ALA A 25 5.32 -13.78 -4.11
CA ALA A 25 4.08 -14.52 -4.04
C ALA A 25 3.18 -13.95 -2.93
N ASP A 26 1.89 -13.76 -3.23
CA ASP A 26 0.91 -13.30 -2.26
C ASP A 26 0.91 -14.26 -1.06
N VAL A 27 1.32 -13.77 0.11
CA VAL A 27 1.32 -14.55 1.34
C VAL A 27 -0.10 -14.60 1.86
N MET A 28 -0.52 -15.77 2.36
CA MET A 28 -1.87 -15.93 2.87
C MET A 28 -2.10 -15.05 4.10
N VAL A 29 -3.12 -14.18 4.04
CA VAL A 29 -3.58 -13.37 5.19
C VAL A 29 -3.93 -14.28 6.37
N GLY A 30 -3.45 -13.92 7.56
CA GLY A 30 -3.56 -14.70 8.79
C GLY A 30 -2.46 -15.74 8.99
N LYS A 31 -1.59 -15.96 7.99
CA LYS A 31 -0.43 -16.85 8.14
C LYS A 31 0.55 -16.25 9.14
N HIS A 32 1.03 -17.10 10.06
CA HIS A 32 2.17 -16.76 10.90
C HIS A 32 3.44 -17.14 10.16
N LEU A 33 4.27 -16.15 9.84
CA LEU A 33 5.57 -16.37 9.24
C LEU A 33 6.55 -16.85 10.30
N SER A 34 7.35 -17.85 9.94
CA SER A 34 8.53 -18.24 10.71
C SER A 34 9.61 -17.15 10.62
N THR A 35 10.59 -17.19 11.53
CA THR A 35 11.74 -16.27 11.50
C THR A 35 12.51 -16.35 10.17
N GLN A 36 12.60 -17.55 9.58
CA GLN A 36 13.26 -17.79 8.29
C GLN A 36 12.48 -17.15 7.13
N GLU A 37 11.15 -17.24 7.14
CA GLU A 37 10.30 -16.60 6.13
C GLU A 37 10.34 -15.07 6.28
N LEU A 38 10.32 -14.54 7.52
CA LEU A 38 10.47 -13.10 7.76
C LEU A 38 11.83 -12.56 7.31
N ALA A 39 12.89 -13.38 7.40
CA ALA A 39 14.22 -13.01 6.93
C ALA A 39 14.27 -12.79 5.41
N GLN A 40 13.38 -13.44 4.64
CA GLN A 40 13.26 -13.19 3.19
C GLN A 40 12.82 -11.74 2.90
N TYR A 41 12.17 -11.09 3.86
CA TYR A 41 11.73 -9.70 3.79
C TYR A 41 12.65 -8.77 4.60
N ALA A 42 13.89 -9.16 4.90
CA ALA A 42 14.82 -8.35 5.70
C ALA A 42 15.01 -6.93 5.14
N SER A 43 15.12 -6.79 3.82
CA SER A 43 15.28 -5.51 3.10
C SER A 43 13.96 -4.75 2.87
N ALA A 44 12.83 -5.34 3.21
CA ALA A 44 11.53 -4.74 2.94
C ALA A 44 11.26 -3.54 3.85
N PRO A 45 10.58 -2.48 3.35
CA PRO A 45 10.34 -1.28 4.12
C PRO A 45 9.45 -1.58 5.33
N THR A 46 9.75 -0.88 6.43
CA THR A 46 8.98 -0.97 7.68
C THR A 46 8.24 0.33 7.91
N VAL A 47 6.95 0.24 8.16
CA VAL A 47 6.05 1.36 8.39
C VAL A 47 5.53 1.27 9.82
N GLN A 48 5.60 2.37 10.58
CA GLN A 48 5.16 2.41 11.96
C GLN A 48 3.76 3.01 12.08
N ILE A 49 2.88 2.33 12.79
CA ILE A 49 1.59 2.87 13.21
C ILE A 49 1.60 2.87 14.74
N GLU A 50 1.73 4.04 15.33
CA GLU A 50 1.87 4.21 16.79
C GLU A 50 3.04 3.38 17.34
N SER A 51 2.78 2.45 18.26
CA SER A 51 3.78 1.57 18.86
C SER A 51 3.96 0.25 18.11
N GLN A 52 3.35 0.10 16.94
CA GLN A 52 3.41 -1.14 16.16
C GLN A 52 4.18 -0.94 14.86
N SER A 53 5.13 -1.83 14.61
CA SER A 53 5.88 -1.88 13.36
C SER A 53 5.28 -2.89 12.38
N PHE A 54 5.12 -2.47 11.13
CA PHE A 54 4.60 -3.27 10.05
C PHE A 54 5.61 -3.38 8.93
N LYS A 55 6.04 -4.60 8.62
CA LYS A 55 6.91 -4.88 7.49
C LYS A 55 6.08 -5.10 6.24
N VAL A 56 6.32 -4.33 5.19
CA VAL A 56 5.57 -4.44 3.93
C VAL A 56 6.09 -5.64 3.14
N LEU A 57 5.24 -6.63 2.89
CA LEU A 57 5.64 -7.88 2.22
C LEU A 57 5.44 -7.79 0.71
N SER A 58 4.29 -7.29 0.30
CA SER A 58 3.91 -7.12 -1.11
C SER A 58 2.87 -6.01 -1.25
N SER A 59 2.83 -5.38 -2.42
CA SER A 59 1.75 -4.49 -2.83
C SER A 59 1.20 -5.01 -4.15
N SER A 60 -0.09 -5.31 -4.20
CA SER A 60 -0.76 -5.87 -5.37
C SER A 60 -2.08 -5.15 -5.62
N THR A 61 -2.65 -5.33 -6.80
CA THR A 61 -4.01 -4.86 -7.11
C THR A 61 -4.96 -6.02 -7.03
N ARG A 62 -5.96 -5.94 -6.14
CA ARG A 62 -7.04 -6.92 -6.11
C ARG A 62 -8.08 -6.53 -7.15
N THR A 63 -8.22 -7.36 -8.18
CA THR A 63 -9.37 -7.34 -9.09
C THR A 63 -10.61 -7.77 -8.32
N LYS A 64 -11.61 -6.89 -8.25
CA LYS A 64 -12.96 -7.29 -7.86
C LYS A 64 -13.61 -8.04 -9.04
N ALA A 65 -14.71 -8.75 -8.78
CA ALA A 65 -15.47 -9.47 -9.81
C ALA A 65 -15.78 -8.59 -11.03
N ALA A 66 -16.00 -9.23 -12.19
CA ALA A 66 -16.12 -8.58 -13.50
C ALA A 66 -17.01 -7.32 -13.44
N GLY A 67 -16.40 -6.14 -13.68
CA GLY A 67 -17.06 -4.84 -13.71
C GLY A 67 -16.79 -3.90 -12.52
N ALA A 68 -16.14 -4.37 -11.44
CA ALA A 68 -15.81 -3.53 -10.29
C ALA A 68 -14.35 -3.01 -10.32
N SER A 69 -14.16 -1.75 -9.91
CA SER A 69 -12.85 -1.10 -9.85
C SER A 69 -11.86 -1.89 -8.99
N SER A 70 -10.68 -2.17 -9.55
CA SER A 70 -9.57 -2.80 -8.82
C SER A 70 -9.09 -1.87 -7.70
N SER A 71 -8.70 -2.45 -6.57
CA SER A 71 -8.19 -1.68 -5.42
C SER A 71 -6.80 -2.15 -5.07
N ALA A 72 -5.88 -1.20 -4.86
CA ALA A 72 -4.56 -1.51 -4.34
C ALA A 72 -4.69 -2.09 -2.92
N VAL A 73 -3.97 -3.18 -2.68
CA VAL A 73 -3.86 -3.83 -1.38
C VAL A 73 -2.39 -4.03 -1.06
N THR A 74 -2.04 -3.91 0.21
CA THR A 74 -0.68 -4.10 0.69
C THR A 74 -0.69 -5.15 1.79
N GLN A 75 0.07 -6.22 1.61
CA GLN A 75 0.30 -7.20 2.64
C GLN A 75 1.38 -6.73 3.58
N VAL A 76 1.12 -6.86 4.88
CA VAL A 76 2.03 -6.43 5.94
C VAL A 76 2.18 -7.54 6.97
N ALA A 77 3.38 -7.72 7.50
CA ALA A 77 3.60 -8.54 8.69
C ALA A 77 3.75 -7.63 9.91
N ASN A 78 3.07 -7.96 10.99
CA ASN A 78 3.30 -7.31 12.28
C ASN A 78 4.55 -7.88 12.98
N GLU A 79 4.90 -7.32 14.14
CA GLU A 79 6.06 -7.75 14.96
C GLU A 79 5.98 -9.22 15.43
N ARG A 80 4.78 -9.80 15.45
CA ARG A 80 4.57 -11.22 15.76
C ARG A 80 4.71 -12.10 14.52
N GLY A 81 5.01 -11.55 13.35
CA GLY A 81 5.12 -12.30 12.09
C GLY A 81 3.77 -12.69 11.48
N VAL A 82 2.64 -12.18 12.00
CA VAL A 82 1.33 -12.49 11.43
C VAL A 82 1.08 -11.58 10.24
N VAL A 83 0.75 -12.19 9.10
CA VAL A 83 0.41 -11.48 7.86
C VAL A 83 -0.99 -10.91 7.93
N GLY A 84 -1.11 -9.61 7.73
CA GLY A 84 -2.35 -8.90 7.51
C GLY A 84 -2.37 -8.24 6.14
N GLU A 85 -3.54 -7.72 5.79
CA GLU A 85 -3.75 -6.96 4.56
C GLU A 85 -4.32 -5.59 4.90
N SER A 86 -3.68 -4.55 4.37
CA SER A 86 -4.24 -3.21 4.32
C SER A 86 -4.83 -2.94 2.94
N ARG A 87 -5.97 -2.26 2.90
CA ARG A 87 -6.55 -1.70 1.68
C ARG A 87 -6.03 -0.29 1.37
N ASN A 88 -4.99 0.13 2.10
CA ASN A 88 -4.43 1.47 2.06
C ASN A 88 -5.50 2.52 2.38
N GLU A 89 -6.39 2.20 3.32
CA GLU A 89 -7.51 3.03 3.73
C GLU A 89 -7.24 3.67 5.10
N VAL A 90 -7.65 4.92 5.25
CA VAL A 90 -7.76 5.62 6.52
C VAL A 90 -9.25 5.82 6.82
N VAL A 91 -9.69 5.37 7.98
CA VAL A 91 -11.04 5.56 8.47
C VAL A 91 -11.00 6.66 9.52
N VAL A 92 -11.77 7.73 9.28
CA VAL A 92 -11.96 8.84 10.21
C VAL A 92 -13.38 8.76 10.76
N SER A 93 -13.53 8.83 12.07
CA SER A 93 -14.83 8.84 12.73
C SER A 93 -14.91 9.84 13.87
N GLN A 94 -16.12 10.06 14.39
CA GLN A 94 -16.43 10.94 15.53
C GLN A 94 -16.37 12.45 15.23
N VAL A 95 -16.21 12.83 13.97
CA VAL A 95 -16.20 14.23 13.53
C VAL A 95 -17.08 14.43 12.30
N PRO A 96 -17.61 15.65 12.09
CA PRO A 96 -18.39 15.97 10.90
C PRO A 96 -17.58 15.79 9.61
N VAL A 97 -18.26 15.35 8.55
CA VAL A 97 -17.66 15.14 7.22
C VAL A 97 -16.97 16.41 6.70
N ASP A 98 -17.52 17.60 6.95
CA ASP A 98 -16.95 18.86 6.46
C ASP A 98 -15.59 19.15 7.09
N SER A 99 -15.42 18.86 8.39
CA SER A 99 -14.11 18.96 9.06
C SER A 99 -13.10 17.98 8.46
N VAL A 100 -13.54 16.78 8.09
CA VAL A 100 -12.68 15.80 7.41
C VAL A 100 -12.29 16.31 6.02
N ARG A 101 -13.24 16.82 5.22
CA ARG A 101 -12.95 17.38 3.89
C ARG A 101 -11.92 18.50 3.95
N GLN A 102 -12.08 19.40 4.90
CA GLN A 102 -11.13 20.48 5.13
C GLN A 102 -9.75 19.92 5.50
N ALA A 103 -9.67 18.97 6.44
CA ALA A 103 -8.40 18.37 6.82
C ALA A 103 -7.73 17.61 5.66
N VAL A 104 -8.51 16.90 4.84
CA VAL A 104 -8.02 16.17 3.65
C VAL A 104 -7.37 17.10 2.64
N SER A 105 -7.90 18.31 2.45
CA SER A 105 -7.30 19.31 1.53
C SER A 105 -5.89 19.75 1.93
N SER A 106 -5.50 19.54 3.19
CA SER A 106 -4.17 19.87 3.72
C SER A 106 -3.19 18.68 3.72
N LEU A 107 -3.61 17.52 3.21
CA LEU A 107 -2.75 16.34 3.21
C LEU A 107 -1.68 16.41 2.12
N PRO A 108 -0.45 15.92 2.39
CA PRO A 108 0.62 15.87 1.38
C PRO A 108 0.31 14.93 0.21
N ALA A 109 -0.45 13.86 0.48
CA ALA A 109 -0.89 12.89 -0.51
C ALA A 109 -2.41 12.96 -0.66
N THR A 110 -2.88 13.08 -1.90
CA THR A 110 -4.32 13.08 -2.20
C THR A 110 -4.86 11.65 -2.17
N PRO A 111 -5.99 11.40 -1.48
CA PRO A 111 -6.67 10.11 -1.57
C PRO A 111 -7.06 9.79 -3.03
N VAL A 112 -6.83 8.55 -3.45
CA VAL A 112 -7.31 8.00 -4.74
C VAL A 112 -8.84 7.96 -4.77
N SER A 113 -9.47 7.73 -3.62
CA SER A 113 -10.91 7.86 -3.46
C SER A 113 -11.26 8.28 -2.03
N ALA A 114 -12.37 8.98 -1.85
CA ALA A 114 -12.89 9.36 -0.55
C ALA A 114 -14.40 9.11 -0.49
N GLU A 115 -14.83 8.32 0.48
CA GLU A 115 -16.24 7.99 0.75
C GLU A 115 -16.65 8.64 2.07
N TYR A 116 -17.82 9.27 2.10
CA TYR A 116 -18.30 10.05 3.24
C TYR A 116 -19.69 9.59 3.65
N TYR A 117 -19.80 9.07 4.86
CA TYR A 117 -21.04 8.57 5.44
C TYR A 117 -21.49 9.54 6.54
N GLY A 118 -22.09 10.66 6.12
CA GLY A 118 -22.45 11.76 7.03
C GLY A 118 -23.37 11.36 8.18
N HIS A 119 -24.33 10.46 7.93
CA HIS A 119 -25.25 9.95 8.96
C HIS A 119 -24.55 9.11 10.06
N LEU A 120 -23.34 8.61 9.81
CA LEU A 120 -22.55 7.85 10.78
C LEU A 120 -21.36 8.65 11.33
N ASN A 121 -21.12 9.87 10.80
CA ASN A 121 -19.86 10.59 11.00
C ASN A 121 -18.63 9.70 10.73
N ILE A 122 -18.67 8.93 9.63
CA ILE A 122 -17.57 8.08 9.17
C ILE A 122 -17.12 8.56 7.79
N SER A 123 -15.82 8.70 7.60
CA SER A 123 -15.20 8.98 6.31
C SER A 123 -14.11 7.97 6.04
N THR A 124 -14.08 7.40 4.84
CA THR A 124 -13.06 6.43 4.40
C THR A 124 -12.26 7.05 3.27
N LEU A 125 -10.94 7.13 3.45
CA LEU A 125 -10.00 7.72 2.50
C LEU A 125 -9.07 6.64 2.01
N ARG A 126 -9.06 6.35 0.71
CA ARG A 126 -8.17 5.33 0.11
C ARG A 126 -6.96 6.00 -0.52
N PHE A 127 -5.77 5.45 -0.30
CA PHE A 127 -4.50 5.96 -0.82
C PHE A 127 -3.85 4.94 -1.76
N ALA A 128 -2.86 5.42 -2.53
CA ALA A 128 -2.13 4.58 -3.48
C ALA A 128 -1.25 3.54 -2.77
N SER A 129 -0.69 3.89 -1.62
CA SER A 129 0.21 3.03 -0.85
C SER A 129 -0.13 2.99 0.64
N PHE A 130 0.33 1.93 1.32
CA PHE A 130 0.18 1.80 2.77
C PHE A 130 0.92 2.93 3.52
N GLN A 131 2.10 3.33 3.04
CA GLN A 131 2.86 4.42 3.63
C GLN A 131 2.08 5.74 3.58
N ASP A 132 1.44 6.04 2.46
CA ASP A 132 0.63 7.27 2.32
C ASP A 132 -0.56 7.26 3.28
N ALA A 133 -1.24 6.12 3.43
CA ALA A 133 -2.34 5.96 4.39
C ALA A 133 -1.85 6.20 5.83
N VAL A 134 -0.70 5.67 6.22
CA VAL A 134 -0.14 5.86 7.56
C VAL A 134 0.33 7.30 7.80
N ASN A 135 0.93 7.93 6.79
CA ASN A 135 1.31 9.34 6.85
C ASN A 135 0.07 10.24 6.99
N ALA A 136 -0.96 9.97 6.18
CA ALA A 136 -2.23 10.68 6.24
C ALA A 136 -2.90 10.50 7.61
N ARG A 137 -2.92 9.29 8.17
CA ARG A 137 -3.41 9.04 9.54
C ARG A 137 -2.69 9.93 10.55
N THR A 138 -1.36 9.96 10.49
CA THR A 138 -0.55 10.75 11.43
C THR A 138 -0.90 12.24 11.35
N GLN A 139 -1.08 12.77 10.14
CA GLN A 139 -1.46 14.16 9.93
C GLN A 139 -2.90 14.43 10.38
N LEU A 140 -3.85 13.57 10.02
CA LEU A 140 -5.25 13.70 10.40
C LEU A 140 -5.44 13.64 11.92
N LYS A 141 -4.70 12.79 12.65
CA LYS A 141 -4.73 12.78 14.12
C LYS A 141 -4.25 14.10 14.73
N LYS A 142 -3.29 14.78 14.10
CA LYS A 142 -2.80 16.09 14.55
C LYS A 142 -3.81 17.20 14.25
N THR A 143 -4.38 17.21 13.05
CA THR A 143 -5.34 18.24 12.61
C THR A 143 -6.71 18.08 13.27
N LEU A 144 -7.13 16.85 13.53
CA LEU A 144 -8.42 16.49 14.10
C LEU A 144 -8.23 15.69 15.40
N PRO A 145 -7.78 16.32 16.50
CA PRO A 145 -7.46 15.62 17.74
C PRO A 145 -8.67 14.93 18.39
N GLN A 146 -9.88 15.39 18.08
CA GLN A 146 -11.14 14.81 18.54
C GLN A 146 -11.66 13.66 17.65
N ALA A 147 -11.03 13.41 16.51
CA ALA A 147 -11.41 12.31 15.62
C ALA A 147 -10.72 11.00 16.04
N ARG A 148 -11.42 9.88 15.82
CA ARG A 148 -10.76 8.58 15.73
C ARG A 148 -10.28 8.36 14.31
N VAL A 149 -8.99 8.15 14.15
CA VAL A 149 -8.35 7.98 12.84
C VAL A 149 -7.56 6.69 12.86
N ASP A 150 -7.98 5.72 12.05
CA ASP A 150 -7.42 4.37 12.03
C ASP A 150 -7.05 3.94 10.62
N VAL A 151 -6.05 3.05 10.51
CA VAL A 151 -5.68 2.36 9.27
C VAL A 151 -6.00 0.88 9.48
N PRO A 152 -7.12 0.37 8.93
CA PRO A 152 -7.51 -1.01 9.16
C PRO A 152 -6.53 -2.00 8.52
N ILE A 153 -6.15 -3.02 9.30
CA ILE A 153 -5.38 -4.17 8.83
C ILE A 153 -6.20 -5.43 9.10
N GLN A 154 -6.51 -6.18 8.04
CA GLN A 154 -7.33 -7.39 8.10
C GLN A 154 -6.42 -8.60 8.23
N TYR A 155 -6.57 -9.38 9.30
CA TYR A 155 -5.81 -10.61 9.54
C TYR A 155 -6.60 -11.88 9.23
N ALA A 156 -7.84 -11.76 8.78
CA ALA A 156 -8.68 -12.87 8.36
C ALA A 156 -9.54 -12.43 7.18
N LYS A 157 -9.83 -13.37 6.28
CA LYS A 157 -10.85 -13.16 5.25
C LYS A 157 -12.23 -13.24 5.89
N PRO A 158 -13.15 -12.29 5.61
CA PRO A 158 -14.53 -12.43 6.01
C PRO A 158 -15.10 -13.73 5.43
N VAL A 159 -15.61 -14.60 6.31
CA VAL A 159 -16.36 -15.79 5.89
C VAL A 159 -17.81 -15.36 5.75
N ALA A 160 -18.36 -15.42 4.54
CA ALA A 160 -19.79 -15.24 4.34
C ALA A 160 -20.52 -16.33 5.13
N ARG A 161 -21.43 -15.94 6.00
CA ARG A 161 -22.35 -16.85 6.69
C ARG A 161 -23.65 -16.96 5.89
#